data_AF-A0A932G019-F1
#
_entry.id   AF-A0A932G019-F1
#
_cell.length_a   1.000
_cell.length_b   1.000
_cell.length_c   1.000
_cell.angle_alpha   90.00
_cell.angle_beta   90.00
_cell.angle_gamma   90.00
#
_symmetry.space_group_name_H-M   'P 1'
#
loop_
_entity.id
_entity.type
_entity.pdbx_description
1 polymer ?
#
loop_
_entity_poly.entity_id
_entity_poly.type
_entity_poly.pdbx_seq_one_letter_code
_entity_poly.pdbx_strand_id
1 'polypeptide(L)'
;MKRCPSCGEGRLRKGTARHSLAVGGHRFGGSLPALVCATCEESFVSAQHLGTFELGAAMMLASSGQASPDVFRFMRKTVGLRAADLAELLDVKPETVSRWENGHLPVEGRAFALLAGIVRDRLGAAAGDQFTGRDDTEALLRAVRKPAKVRRAVKLGGVSVRSSPDRAAAASR
;
A
#
# COMPACT_ATOMS: atom_id res chain seq x y z
N MET A 1 1.69 -26.15 -23.52
CA MET A 1 0.39 -25.75 -22.92
C MET A 1 0.22 -26.46 -21.58
N LYS A 2 -0.17 -25.76 -20.52
CA LYS A 2 -0.34 -26.35 -19.19
C LYS A 2 -1.73 -26.98 -19.05
N ARG A 3 -1.79 -28.21 -18.52
CA ARG A 3 -3.02 -28.91 -18.12
C ARG A 3 -3.55 -28.31 -16.81
N CYS A 4 -4.86 -28.38 -16.61
CA CYS A 4 -5.51 -27.95 -15.37
C CYS A 4 -5.11 -28.88 -14.22
N PRO A 5 -4.59 -28.36 -13.10
CA PRO A 5 -4.23 -29.19 -11.95
C PRO A 5 -5.45 -29.69 -11.17
N SER A 6 -6.62 -29.03 -11.25
CA SER A 6 -7.83 -29.46 -10.54
C SER A 6 -8.51 -30.66 -11.19
N CYS A 7 -8.64 -30.69 -12.53
CA CYS A 7 -9.32 -31.80 -13.22
C CYS A 7 -8.39 -32.71 -14.03
N GLY A 8 -7.11 -32.37 -14.20
CA GLY A 8 -6.12 -33.18 -14.92
C GLY A 8 -6.25 -33.19 -16.46
N GLU A 9 -7.43 -32.92 -17.00
CA GLU A 9 -7.73 -33.08 -18.43
C GLU A 9 -7.81 -31.76 -19.20
N GLY A 10 -8.42 -30.75 -18.58
CA GLY A 10 -8.72 -29.48 -19.25
C GLY A 10 -7.50 -28.65 -19.57
N ARG A 11 -7.55 -27.88 -20.66
CA ARG A 11 -6.51 -26.92 -21.02
C ARG A 11 -6.79 -25.57 -20.40
N LEU A 12 -5.77 -24.96 -19.79
CA LEU A 12 -5.83 -23.59 -19.28
C LEU A 12 -5.75 -22.58 -20.43
N ARG A 13 -6.67 -21.61 -20.42
CA ARG A 13 -6.73 -20.50 -21.40
C ARG A 13 -6.73 -19.16 -20.65
N LYS A 14 -6.28 -18.09 -21.30
CA LYS A 14 -6.46 -16.74 -20.76
C LYS A 14 -7.95 -16.42 -20.70
N GLY A 15 -8.40 -15.90 -19.58
CA GLY A 15 -9.76 -15.46 -19.36
C GLY A 15 -9.81 -14.51 -18.17
N THR A 16 -10.98 -14.40 -17.55
CA THR A 16 -11.17 -13.62 -16.33
C THR A 16 -11.91 -14.45 -15.28
N ALA A 17 -11.63 -14.13 -14.01
CA ALA A 17 -12.31 -14.72 -12.87
C ALA A 17 -12.95 -13.62 -12.04
N ARG A 18 -14.19 -13.84 -11.60
CA ARG A 18 -14.83 -12.93 -10.66
C ARG A 18 -14.18 -13.12 -9.29
N HIS A 19 -13.71 -12.02 -8.72
CA HIS A 19 -13.18 -12.01 -7.37
C HIS A 19 -13.97 -11.02 -6.53
N SER A 20 -14.14 -11.34 -5.25
CA SER A 20 -14.84 -10.46 -4.30
C SER A 20 -14.20 -10.52 -2.94
N LEU A 21 -14.17 -9.38 -2.27
CA LEU A 21 -13.61 -9.19 -0.95
C LEU A 21 -14.60 -8.38 -0.09
N ALA A 22 -14.70 -8.69 1.19
CA ALA A 22 -15.47 -7.92 2.16
C ALA A 22 -14.58 -7.45 3.31
N VAL A 23 -14.63 -6.16 3.64
CA VAL A 23 -13.82 -5.54 4.71
C VAL A 23 -14.63 -4.47 5.41
N GLY A 24 -14.75 -4.54 6.73
CA GLY A 24 -15.39 -3.49 7.54
C GLY A 24 -16.83 -3.17 7.10
N GLY A 25 -17.60 -4.16 6.68
CA GLY A 25 -18.97 -3.99 6.18
C GLY A 25 -19.09 -3.59 4.70
N HIS A 26 -17.97 -3.30 4.02
CA HIS A 26 -17.93 -2.94 2.60
C HIS A 26 -17.62 -4.15 1.74
N ARG A 27 -18.25 -4.26 0.56
CA ARG A 27 -17.98 -5.34 -0.42
C ARG A 27 -17.40 -4.76 -1.69
N PHE A 28 -16.32 -5.39 -2.15
CA PHE A 28 -15.62 -5.07 -3.39
C PHE A 28 -15.72 -6.27 -4.31
N GLY A 29 -15.97 -6.02 -5.59
CA GLY A 29 -16.05 -7.04 -6.62
C GLY A 29 -15.33 -6.58 -7.88
N GLY A 30 -14.70 -7.52 -8.58
CA GLY A 30 -13.97 -7.24 -9.81
C GLY A 30 -13.79 -8.48 -10.66
N SER A 31 -13.44 -8.25 -11.92
CA SER A 31 -13.07 -9.31 -12.86
C SER A 31 -11.56 -9.24 -13.06
N LEU A 32 -10.83 -10.28 -12.64
CA LEU A 32 -9.37 -10.30 -12.66
C LEU A 32 -8.85 -11.19 -13.79
N PRO A 33 -7.75 -10.83 -14.47
CA PRO A 33 -7.15 -11.71 -15.46
C PRO A 33 -6.70 -13.02 -14.81
N ALA A 34 -7.13 -14.13 -15.41
CA ALA A 34 -6.95 -15.46 -14.89
C ALA A 34 -6.59 -16.47 -15.99
N LEU A 35 -6.07 -17.61 -15.58
CA LEU A 35 -6.11 -18.82 -16.40
C LEU A 35 -7.36 -19.60 -16.05
N VAL A 36 -8.24 -19.83 -17.01
CA VAL A 36 -9.51 -20.55 -16.82
C VAL A 36 -9.43 -21.89 -17.55
N CYS A 37 -9.83 -22.96 -16.87
CA CYS A 37 -9.93 -24.28 -17.44
C CYS A 37 -11.12 -24.37 -18.40
N ALA A 38 -10.87 -24.80 -19.63
CA ALA A 38 -11.93 -24.96 -20.64
C ALA A 38 -12.90 -26.14 -20.39
N THR A 39 -12.66 -26.95 -19.35
CA THR A 39 -13.42 -28.18 -19.06
C THR A 39 -14.18 -28.08 -17.74
N CYS A 40 -13.49 -27.71 -16.65
CA CYS A 40 -14.09 -27.65 -15.31
C CYS A 40 -14.25 -26.22 -14.78
N GLU A 41 -14.00 -25.20 -15.61
CA GLU A 41 -14.15 -23.77 -15.29
C GLU A 41 -13.29 -23.24 -14.14
N GLU A 42 -12.46 -24.08 -13.52
CA GLU A 42 -11.49 -23.69 -12.50
C GLU A 42 -10.63 -22.51 -12.97
N SER A 43 -10.42 -21.54 -12.08
CA SER A 43 -9.71 -20.30 -12.41
C SER A 43 -8.51 -20.05 -11.51
N PHE A 44 -7.40 -19.64 -12.11
CA PHE A 44 -6.15 -19.34 -11.42
C PHE A 44 -5.81 -17.86 -11.64
N VAL A 45 -5.95 -17.06 -10.60
CA VAL A 45 -5.57 -15.65 -10.58
C VAL A 45 -4.13 -15.54 -10.08
N SER A 46 -3.33 -14.68 -10.70
CA SER A 46 -1.96 -14.44 -10.23
C SER A 46 -1.97 -13.64 -8.91
N ALA A 47 -0.98 -13.90 -8.05
CA ALA A 47 -0.81 -13.14 -6.82
C ALA A 47 -0.67 -11.63 -7.08
N GLN A 48 -0.07 -11.25 -8.22
CA GLN A 48 0.04 -9.85 -8.63
C GLN A 48 -1.32 -9.21 -8.91
N HIS A 49 -2.18 -9.84 -9.72
CA HIS A 49 -3.51 -9.27 -10.01
C HIS A 49 -4.39 -9.22 -8.76
N LEU A 50 -4.27 -10.22 -7.88
CA LEU A 50 -4.98 -10.22 -6.60
C LEU A 50 -4.49 -9.07 -5.70
N GLY A 51 -3.17 -8.90 -5.57
CA GLY A 51 -2.58 -7.81 -4.77
C GLY A 51 -2.98 -6.42 -5.28
N THR A 52 -2.98 -6.20 -6.60
CA THR A 52 -3.45 -4.93 -7.19
C THR A 52 -4.94 -4.69 -6.90
N PHE A 53 -5.77 -5.74 -6.95
CA PHE A 53 -7.18 -5.63 -6.59
C PHE A 53 -7.39 -5.25 -5.11
N GLU A 54 -6.66 -5.91 -4.20
CA GLU A 54 -6.72 -5.61 -2.78
C GLU A 54 -6.21 -4.19 -2.47
N LEU A 55 -5.13 -3.73 -3.13
CA LEU A 55 -4.64 -2.35 -3.02
C LEU A 55 -5.68 -1.34 -3.51
N GLY A 56 -6.39 -1.64 -4.61
CA GLY A 56 -7.49 -0.83 -5.09
C GLY A 56 -8.64 -0.72 -4.07
N ALA A 57 -9.02 -1.84 -3.46
CA ALA A 57 -10.02 -1.86 -2.38
C ALA A 57 -9.56 -1.05 -1.16
N ALA A 58 -8.30 -1.22 -0.75
CA ALA A 58 -7.69 -0.46 0.34
C ALA A 58 -7.69 1.05 0.05
N MET A 59 -7.39 1.46 -1.19
CA MET A 59 -7.40 2.86 -1.58
C MET A 59 -8.82 3.47 -1.60
N MET A 60 -9.84 2.70 -2.01
CA MET A 60 -11.24 3.16 -1.95
C MET A 60 -11.69 3.37 -0.49
N LEU A 61 -11.32 2.46 0.41
CA LEU A 61 -11.57 2.60 1.85
C LEU A 61 -10.82 3.80 2.46
N ALA A 62 -9.55 3.97 2.09
CA ALA A 62 -8.71 5.07 2.53
C ALA A 62 -9.28 6.43 2.10
N SER A 63 -9.64 6.56 0.82
CA SER A 63 -10.17 7.80 0.24
C SER A 63 -11.54 8.19 0.78
N SER A 64 -12.30 7.21 1.27
CA SER A 64 -13.62 7.43 1.90
C SER A 64 -13.54 7.60 3.42
N GLY A 65 -12.34 7.62 4.01
CA GLY A 65 -12.13 7.88 5.43
C GLY A 65 -12.63 6.77 6.37
N GLN A 66 -12.76 5.53 5.88
CA GLN A 66 -13.30 4.41 6.66
C GLN A 66 -12.26 3.90 7.69
N ALA A 67 -12.09 4.59 8.81
CA ALA A 67 -11.07 4.30 9.81
C ALA A 67 -11.46 3.22 10.85
N SER A 68 -12.22 2.19 10.45
CA SER A 68 -12.58 1.10 11.37
C SER A 68 -11.39 0.17 11.66
N PRO A 69 -11.40 -0.58 12.79
CA PRO A 69 -10.33 -1.52 13.14
C PRO A 69 -9.99 -2.53 12.04
N ASP A 70 -11.03 -3.11 11.43
CA ASP A 70 -10.87 -4.11 10.36
C ASP A 70 -10.29 -3.50 9.09
N VAL A 71 -10.70 -2.28 8.75
CA VAL A 71 -10.16 -1.56 7.59
C VAL A 71 -8.70 -1.19 7.81
N PHE A 72 -8.34 -0.68 8.99
CA PHE A 72 -6.96 -0.32 9.31
C PHE A 72 -6.03 -1.55 9.25
N ARG A 73 -6.47 -2.67 9.85
CA ARG A 73 -5.77 -3.95 9.77
C ARG A 73 -5.62 -4.43 8.33
N PHE A 74 -6.70 -4.37 7.55
CA PHE A 74 -6.70 -4.78 6.14
C PHE A 74 -5.69 -3.96 5.35
N MET A 75 -5.77 -2.63 5.41
CA MET A 75 -4.84 -1.72 4.73
C MET A 75 -3.39 -2.05 5.06
N ARG A 76 -3.05 -2.26 6.34
CA ARG A 76 -1.68 -2.64 6.76
C ARG A 76 -1.24 -3.95 6.11
N LYS A 77 -2.08 -4.97 6.15
CA LYS A 77 -1.76 -6.28 5.58
C LYS A 77 -1.59 -6.22 4.07
N THR A 78 -2.43 -5.46 3.37
CA THR A 78 -2.36 -5.27 1.92
C THR A 78 -1.05 -4.62 1.48
N VAL A 79 -0.49 -3.70 2.28
CA VAL A 79 0.86 -3.15 2.05
C VAL A 79 1.99 -4.02 2.63
N GLY A 80 1.70 -5.23 3.10
CA GLY A 80 2.69 -6.20 3.54
C GLY A 80 3.45 -5.82 4.82
N LEU A 81 2.97 -4.85 5.60
CA LEU A 81 3.64 -4.43 6.84
C LEU A 81 3.22 -5.31 8.01
N ARG A 82 4.17 -5.68 8.89
CA ARG A 82 3.84 -6.29 10.18
C ARG A 82 3.33 -5.20 11.14
N ALA A 83 2.59 -5.58 12.18
CA ALA A 83 2.09 -4.63 13.16
C ALA A 83 3.22 -3.87 13.87
N ALA A 84 4.31 -4.58 14.20
CA ALA A 84 5.51 -3.98 14.80
C ALA A 84 6.20 -2.98 13.84
N ASP A 85 6.31 -3.32 12.55
CA ASP A 85 6.92 -2.43 11.54
C ASP A 85 6.11 -1.14 11.39
N LEU A 86 4.77 -1.24 11.37
CA LEU A 86 3.91 -0.07 11.31
C LEU A 86 4.02 0.76 12.60
N ALA A 87 4.05 0.12 13.77
CA ALA A 87 4.22 0.81 15.03
C ALA A 87 5.54 1.61 15.07
N GLU A 88 6.62 0.99 14.60
CA GLU A 88 7.91 1.62 14.45
C GLU A 88 7.87 2.82 13.48
N LEU A 89 7.20 2.69 12.33
CA LEU A 89 7.06 3.78 11.36
C LEU A 89 6.26 4.97 11.90
N LEU A 90 5.24 4.70 12.71
CA LEU A 90 4.36 5.71 13.30
C LEU A 90 4.87 6.26 14.64
N ASP A 91 6.02 5.78 15.12
CA ASP A 91 6.60 6.12 16.43
C ASP A 91 5.63 5.86 17.60
N VAL A 92 4.93 4.72 17.55
CA VAL A 92 4.04 4.25 18.62
C VAL A 92 4.49 2.88 19.11
N LYS A 93 3.98 2.47 20.28
CA LYS A 93 4.22 1.12 20.79
C LYS A 93 3.46 0.07 19.96
N PRO A 94 3.99 -1.15 19.75
CA PRO A 94 3.29 -2.23 19.04
C PRO A 94 1.90 -2.54 19.62
N GLU A 95 1.73 -2.41 20.94
CA GLU A 95 0.46 -2.61 21.63
C GLU A 95 -0.59 -1.58 21.19
N THR A 96 -0.19 -0.36 20.83
CA THR A 96 -1.10 0.68 20.33
C THR A 96 -1.73 0.25 19.01
N VAL A 97 -0.92 -0.25 18.06
CA VAL A 97 -1.42 -0.79 16.78
C VAL A 97 -2.36 -1.97 17.03
N SER A 98 -2.00 -2.87 17.96
CA SER A 98 -2.87 -3.98 18.34
C SER A 98 -4.22 -3.51 18.89
N ARG A 99 -4.23 -2.48 19.76
CA ARG A 99 -5.46 -1.92 20.31
C ARG A 99 -6.33 -1.25 19.25
N TRP A 100 -5.73 -0.55 18.29
CA TRP A 100 -6.45 0.01 17.13
C TRP A 100 -7.10 -1.08 16.29
N GLU A 101 -6.35 -2.12 15.92
CA GLU A 101 -6.84 -3.19 15.06
C GLU A 101 -7.89 -4.09 15.72
N ASN A 102 -7.89 -4.17 17.05
CA ASN A 102 -8.88 -4.94 17.81
C ASN A 102 -10.05 -4.07 18.32
N GLY A 103 -10.08 -2.77 17.99
CA GLY A 103 -11.15 -1.86 18.41
C GLY A 103 -11.14 -1.52 19.90
N HIS A 104 -10.07 -1.85 20.63
CA HIS A 104 -9.89 -1.41 22.02
C HIS A 104 -9.61 0.10 22.12
N LEU A 105 -9.05 0.69 21.06
CA LEU A 105 -8.89 2.13 20.91
C LEU A 105 -9.35 2.55 19.51
N PRO A 106 -9.96 3.73 19.36
CA PRO A 106 -10.24 4.28 18.04
C PRO A 106 -8.92 4.53 17.30
N VAL A 107 -8.91 4.27 15.99
CA VAL A 107 -7.77 4.56 15.11
C VAL A 107 -7.54 6.07 15.07
N GLU A 108 -6.32 6.51 15.33
CA GLU A 108 -5.99 7.93 15.20
C GLU A 108 -5.99 8.39 13.74
N GLY A 109 -6.59 9.55 13.48
CA GLY A 109 -6.69 10.10 12.12
C GLY A 109 -5.33 10.30 11.43
N ARG A 110 -4.29 10.67 12.19
CA ARG A 110 -2.91 10.81 11.66
C ARG A 110 -2.32 9.45 11.25
N ALA A 111 -2.46 8.44 12.10
CA ALA A 111 -2.02 7.07 11.79
C ALA A 111 -2.74 6.52 10.55
N PHE A 112 -4.05 6.74 10.46
CA PHE A 112 -4.85 6.37 9.29
C PHE A 112 -4.36 7.08 8.01
N ALA A 113 -4.16 8.40 8.05
CA ALA A 113 -3.71 9.18 6.90
C ALA A 113 -2.32 8.75 6.41
N LEU A 114 -1.40 8.44 7.33
CA LEU A 114 -0.06 7.93 6.99
C LEU A 114 -0.12 6.55 6.34
N LEU A 115 -0.93 5.63 6.89
CA LEU A 115 -1.13 4.32 6.28
C LEU A 115 -1.81 4.43 4.91
N ALA A 116 -2.76 5.35 4.75
CA ALA A 116 -3.39 5.67 3.47
C ALA A 116 -2.39 6.19 2.43
N GLY A 117 -1.41 6.99 2.85
CA GLY A 117 -0.29 7.41 2.00
C GLY A 117 0.52 6.22 1.49
N ILE A 118 0.89 5.29 2.38
CA ILE A 118 1.63 4.07 2.00
C ILE A 118 0.79 3.22 1.02
N VAL A 119 -0.51 3.06 1.26
CA VAL A 119 -1.42 2.35 0.33
C VAL A 119 -1.42 2.99 -1.06
N ARG A 120 -1.49 4.33 -1.12
CA ARG A 120 -1.45 5.07 -2.38
C ARG A 120 -0.15 4.83 -3.15
N ASP A 121 0.99 4.90 -2.45
CA ASP A 121 2.31 4.70 -3.07
C ASP A 121 2.45 3.28 -3.64
N ARG A 122 1.98 2.28 -2.88
CA ARG A 122 1.99 0.87 -3.33
C ARG A 122 1.05 0.62 -4.50
N LEU A 123 -0.13 1.23 -4.51
CA LEU A 123 -1.07 1.11 -5.61
C LEU A 123 -0.49 1.74 -6.89
N GLY A 124 0.08 2.94 -6.80
CA GLY A 124 0.72 3.60 -7.93
C GLY A 124 1.89 2.79 -8.50
N ALA A 125 2.73 2.22 -7.63
CA ALA A 125 3.78 1.29 -8.01
C ALA A 125 3.25 0.03 -8.73
N ALA A 126 2.14 -0.54 -8.25
CA ALA A 126 1.51 -1.72 -8.84
C ALA A 126 0.82 -1.43 -10.18
N ALA A 127 0.30 -0.21 -10.36
CA ALA A 127 -0.31 0.27 -11.61
C ALA A 127 0.71 0.63 -12.69
N GLY A 128 2.02 0.62 -12.37
CA GLY A 128 3.08 1.01 -13.30
C GLY A 128 3.15 2.53 -13.54
N ASP A 129 2.53 3.32 -12.66
CA ASP A 129 2.64 4.78 -12.70
C ASP A 129 4.07 5.20 -12.37
N GLN A 130 4.71 5.93 -13.28
CA GLN A 130 6.06 6.45 -13.10
C GLN A 130 6.09 7.69 -12.19
N PHE A 131 4.94 8.29 -11.88
CA PHE A 131 4.82 9.57 -11.20
C PHE A 131 4.60 9.46 -9.69
N THR A 132 3.94 8.40 -9.21
CA THR A 132 3.90 8.07 -7.77
C THR A 132 5.19 7.36 -7.39
N GLY A 133 6.06 8.00 -6.60
CA GLY A 133 7.28 7.38 -6.13
C GLY A 133 6.98 6.09 -5.36
N ARG A 134 7.73 5.03 -5.67
CA ARG A 134 7.68 3.80 -4.87
C ARG A 134 8.09 4.15 -3.44
N ASP A 135 7.16 3.98 -2.50
CA ASP A 135 7.41 4.08 -1.06
C ASP A 135 7.73 5.49 -0.53
N ASP A 136 7.26 6.57 -1.17
CA ASP A 136 7.56 7.95 -0.74
C ASP A 136 7.15 8.22 0.71
N THR A 137 5.95 7.81 1.12
CA THR A 137 5.44 8.03 2.47
C THR A 137 6.24 7.23 3.49
N GLU A 138 6.51 5.95 3.21
CA GLU A 138 7.30 5.10 4.11
C GLU A 138 8.73 5.62 4.23
N ALA A 139 9.35 6.05 3.11
CA ALA A 139 10.67 6.64 3.09
C ALA A 139 10.73 7.94 3.90
N LEU A 140 9.72 8.80 3.81
CA LEU A 140 9.61 10.03 4.61
C LEU A 140 9.51 9.72 6.10
N LEU A 141 8.67 8.76 6.51
CA LEU A 141 8.55 8.35 7.91
C LEU A 141 9.88 7.81 8.47
N ARG A 142 10.59 7.00 7.68
CA ARG A 142 11.93 6.51 8.04
C ARG A 142 12.94 7.66 8.14
N ALA A 143 12.89 8.62 7.22
CA ALA A 143 13.81 9.76 7.20
C ALA A 143 13.60 10.72 8.38
N VAL A 144 12.37 10.90 8.87
CA VAL A 144 12.12 11.70 10.08
C VAL A 144 12.83 11.10 11.29
N ARG A 145 12.84 9.76 11.41
CA ARG A 145 13.52 9.05 12.51
C ARG A 145 15.04 9.00 12.34
N LYS A 146 15.51 8.81 11.10
CA LYS A 146 16.93 8.76 10.76
C LYS A 146 17.23 9.80 9.67
N PRO A 147 17.39 11.08 10.03
CA PRO A 147 17.57 12.15 9.07
C PRO A 147 18.84 11.92 8.25
N ALA A 148 18.68 11.91 6.93
CA ALA A 148 19.79 11.91 5.99
C ALA A 148 20.26 13.34 5.70
N LYS A 149 21.48 13.48 5.17
CA LYS A 149 21.97 14.80 4.72
C LYS A 149 21.09 15.34 3.61
N VAL A 150 20.66 16.59 3.74
CA VAL A 150 19.92 17.30 2.69
C VAL A 150 20.79 17.35 1.43
N ARG A 151 20.19 17.00 0.28
CA ARG A 151 20.89 17.05 -1.01
C ARG A 151 21.26 18.49 -1.34
N ARG A 152 22.48 18.68 -1.86
CA ARG A 152 22.98 20.02 -2.26
C ARG A 152 22.13 20.70 -3.33
N ALA A 153 21.53 19.90 -4.22
CA ALA A 153 20.64 20.39 -5.26
C ALA A 153 19.61 19.32 -5.66
N VAL A 154 18.44 19.77 -6.09
CA VAL A 154 17.39 18.95 -6.70
C VAL A 154 16.88 19.68 -7.95
N LYS A 155 16.73 18.96 -9.07
CA LYS A 155 16.08 19.47 -10.29
C LYS A 155 14.65 18.92 -10.37
N LEU A 156 13.67 19.80 -10.48
CA LEU A 156 12.25 19.49 -10.57
C LEU A 156 11.68 20.18 -11.81
N GLY A 157 11.40 19.44 -12.89
CA GLY A 157 10.71 19.99 -14.07
C GLY A 157 11.30 21.30 -14.62
N GLY A 158 12.63 21.42 -14.68
CA GLY A 158 13.33 22.64 -15.13
C GLY A 158 13.69 23.63 -14.01
N VAL A 159 13.14 23.49 -12.81
CA VAL A 159 13.48 24.29 -11.62
C VAL A 159 14.63 23.62 -10.87
N SER A 160 15.65 24.39 -10.48
CA SER A 160 16.76 23.91 -9.66
C SER A 160 16.67 24.50 -8.25
N VAL A 161 16.43 23.66 -7.25
CA VAL A 161 16.51 24.02 -5.82
C VAL A 161 17.92 23.68 -5.33
N ARG A 162 18.58 24.60 -4.62
CA ARG A 162 19.91 24.40 -4.02
C ARG A 162 19.83 24.64 -2.51
N SER A 163 20.44 23.78 -1.72
CA SER A 163 20.60 24.03 -0.28
C SER A 163 21.77 24.99 -0.08
N SER A 164 21.56 26.12 0.58
CA SER A 164 22.67 26.96 1.06
C SER A 164 23.31 26.28 2.27
N PRO A 165 24.65 26.27 2.42
CA PRO A 165 25.22 26.09 3.76
C PRO A 165 24.71 27.23 4.65
N ASP A 166 24.42 26.92 5.92
CA ASP A 166 23.83 27.84 6.88
C ASP A 166 24.54 29.20 6.90
N ARG A 167 23.76 30.29 6.86
CA ARG A 167 24.18 31.66 7.17
C ARG A 167 24.37 31.86 8.69
N ALA A 168 24.97 30.91 9.38
CA ALA A 168 25.23 31.00 10.82
C ALA A 168 26.73 31.26 11.08
N ALA A 169 27.19 32.50 10.85
CA ALA A 169 28.38 33.12 11.47
C ALA A 169 28.79 34.46 10.79
N ALA A 170 27.87 35.41 10.61
CA ALA A 170 28.25 36.76 10.16
C ALA A 170 27.42 37.85 10.84
N ALA A 171 27.43 37.85 12.17
CA ALA A 171 27.00 38.98 13.00
C ALA A 171 27.86 38.99 14.26
N SER A 172 29.14 39.31 14.12
CA SER A 172 30.07 39.66 15.20
C SER A 172 31.32 40.27 14.59
N ARG A 173 31.29 41.57 14.34
CA ARG A 173 32.41 42.53 14.41
C ARG A 173 31.87 43.93 14.20
#